data_AF-A0A962Y7X0-F1
#
_entry.id   AF-A0A962Y7X0-F1
#
_cell.length_a   1.000
_cell.length_b   1.000
_cell.length_c   1.000
_cell.angle_alpha   90.00
_cell.angle_beta   90.00
_cell.angle_gamma   90.00
#
_symmetry.space_group_name_H-M   'P 1'
#
loop_
_entity.id
_entity.type
_entity.pdbx_description
1 polymer ?
#
loop_
_entity_poly.entity_id
_entity_poly.type
_entity_poly.pdbx_seq_one_letter_code
_entity_poly.pdbx_strand_id
1 'polypeptide(L)'
;MSVRTTVKTIQDIMRKDVGVDGDAQRISQLCWMFFLKIIDDQDQELELLQDGYRSPVPEPLQWRHWAADPEGLTGEALLEFINNDLFPALKELSGSSQDGRRRVVREVFEDAYNYMKSGQLMRQVINKINAVDFNDLSEREHFGDIYEQILNDLQSAGNAGEYYTPRAVTAFMADRIDPKPGEILFDPACGTGGFLTCALRHMRKHYVKTPADEQRMAHALRATEKKQLPHMLCVTNMLLHGVDDPSFVRHDNTLARPYISYSQSDRVDIVLTNPPFGGREEDG
;
A
#
# COMPACT_ATOMS: atom_id res chain seq x y z
N MET A 1 -8.24 -0.91 -22.93
CA MET A 1 -8.08 0.53 -22.62
C MET A 1 -6.75 0.69 -21.90
N SER A 2 -5.96 1.74 -22.14
CA SER A 2 -4.76 1.95 -21.31
C SER A 2 -5.17 2.23 -19.86
N VAL A 3 -4.48 1.62 -18.89
CA VAL A 3 -4.74 1.78 -17.45
C VAL A 3 -4.70 3.26 -17.05
N ARG A 4 -3.92 4.10 -17.76
CA ARG A 4 -3.87 5.56 -17.53
C ARG A 4 -5.21 6.24 -17.80
N THR A 5 -5.91 5.77 -18.82
CA THR A 5 -7.27 6.23 -19.14
C THR A 5 -8.25 5.77 -18.06
N THR A 6 -8.07 4.57 -17.52
CA THR A 6 -8.87 4.03 -16.42
C THR A 6 -8.75 4.89 -15.16
N VAL A 7 -7.53 5.21 -14.71
CA VAL A 7 -7.32 6.06 -13.52
C VAL A 7 -7.88 7.47 -13.70
N LYS A 8 -7.64 8.10 -14.86
CA LYS A 8 -8.24 9.41 -15.15
C LYS A 8 -9.76 9.37 -15.10
N THR A 9 -10.35 8.33 -15.70
CA THR A 9 -11.81 8.12 -15.66
C THR A 9 -12.32 7.94 -14.24
N ILE A 10 -11.60 7.18 -13.42
CA ILE A 10 -11.94 7.00 -12.00
C ILE A 10 -11.91 8.35 -11.26
N GLN A 11 -10.84 9.13 -11.41
CA GLN A 11 -10.74 10.46 -10.82
C GLN A 11 -11.89 11.38 -11.30
N ASP A 12 -12.25 11.33 -12.58
CA ASP A 12 -13.37 12.09 -13.14
C ASP A 12 -14.73 11.68 -12.58
N ILE A 13 -14.92 10.39 -12.26
CA ILE A 13 -16.12 9.92 -11.54
C ILE A 13 -16.13 10.49 -10.13
N MET A 14 -15.00 10.40 -9.41
CA MET A 14 -14.91 10.86 -8.02
C MET A 14 -15.06 12.37 -7.86
N ARG A 15 -14.67 13.16 -8.86
CA ARG A 15 -14.91 14.62 -8.89
C ARG A 15 -16.40 15.01 -8.86
N LYS A 16 -17.29 14.07 -9.19
CA LYS A 16 -18.75 14.29 -9.10
C LYS A 16 -19.30 14.00 -7.70
N ASP A 17 -18.52 13.34 -6.83
CA ASP A 17 -18.96 12.98 -5.49
C ASP A 17 -18.72 14.15 -4.53
N VAL A 18 -19.79 14.64 -3.91
CA VAL A 18 -19.74 15.79 -2.98
C VAL A 18 -18.98 15.48 -1.69
N GLY A 19 -18.72 14.20 -1.39
CA GLY A 19 -18.02 13.76 -0.21
C GLY A 19 -16.50 13.83 -0.28
N VAL A 20 -15.94 13.90 -1.50
CA VAL A 20 -14.50 13.83 -1.72
C VAL A 20 -13.96 15.16 -2.20
N ASP A 21 -13.31 15.90 -1.30
CA ASP A 21 -12.69 17.18 -1.55
C ASP A 21 -11.17 17.07 -1.70
N GLY A 22 -10.64 17.69 -2.76
CA GLY A 22 -9.21 17.66 -3.07
C GLY A 22 -8.65 16.30 -3.54
N ASP A 23 -7.40 16.31 -4.00
CA ASP A 23 -6.74 15.12 -4.54
C ASP A 23 -6.35 14.12 -3.45
N ALA A 24 -6.00 14.59 -2.25
CA ALA A 24 -5.62 13.71 -1.14
C ALA A 24 -6.76 12.77 -0.72
N GLN A 25 -8.00 13.26 -0.62
CA GLN A 25 -9.15 12.39 -0.30
C GLN A 25 -9.47 11.44 -1.44
N ARG A 26 -9.41 11.90 -2.70
CA ARG A 26 -9.58 11.02 -3.88
C ARG A 26 -8.56 9.88 -3.87
N ILE A 27 -7.30 10.21 -3.62
CA ILE A 27 -6.23 9.22 -3.58
C ILE A 27 -6.43 8.27 -2.40
N SER A 28 -6.74 8.78 -1.22
CA SER A 28 -7.07 7.94 -0.06
C SER A 28 -8.18 6.93 -0.36
N GLN A 29 -9.25 7.37 -1.03
CA GLN A 29 -10.36 6.48 -1.42
C GLN A 29 -9.93 5.44 -2.47
N LEU A 30 -9.08 5.81 -3.42
CA LEU A 30 -8.55 4.86 -4.39
C LEU A 30 -7.64 3.83 -3.74
N CYS A 31 -6.81 4.25 -2.80
CA CYS A 31 -5.79 3.39 -2.21
C CYS A 31 -6.37 2.23 -1.44
N TRP A 32 -7.40 2.44 -0.61
CA TRP A 32 -8.03 1.33 0.10
C TRP A 32 -8.78 0.39 -0.86
N MET A 33 -9.41 0.92 -1.92
CA MET A 33 -10.10 0.08 -2.92
C MET A 33 -9.10 -0.76 -3.71
N PHE A 34 -8.00 -0.17 -4.19
CA PHE A 34 -6.95 -0.90 -4.87
C PHE A 34 -6.27 -1.90 -3.94
N PHE A 35 -6.00 -1.53 -2.70
CA PHE A 35 -5.45 -2.44 -1.71
C PHE A 35 -6.31 -3.70 -1.55
N LEU A 36 -7.63 -3.56 -1.38
CA LEU A 36 -8.53 -4.71 -1.26
C LEU A 36 -8.57 -5.55 -2.54
N LYS A 37 -8.61 -4.93 -3.72
CA LYS A 37 -8.56 -5.65 -5.01
C LYS A 37 -7.26 -6.44 -5.15
N ILE A 38 -6.12 -5.81 -4.88
CA ILE A 38 -4.79 -6.42 -5.02
C ILE A 38 -4.62 -7.58 -4.03
N ILE A 39 -5.04 -7.39 -2.76
CA ILE A 39 -4.98 -8.48 -1.77
C ILE A 39 -5.86 -9.64 -2.21
N ASP A 40 -7.07 -9.39 -2.71
CA ASP A 40 -7.98 -10.45 -3.11
C ASP A 40 -7.50 -11.22 -4.34
N ASP A 41 -6.87 -10.55 -5.31
CA ASP A 41 -6.26 -11.18 -6.47
C ASP A 41 -5.08 -12.08 -6.05
N GLN A 42 -4.23 -11.60 -5.15
CA GLN A 42 -3.14 -12.39 -4.58
C GLN A 42 -3.66 -13.55 -3.74
N ASP A 43 -4.70 -13.33 -2.95
CA ASP A 43 -5.29 -14.37 -2.11
C ASP A 43 -5.82 -15.52 -2.99
N GLN A 44 -6.46 -15.22 -4.13
CA GLN A 44 -6.88 -16.22 -5.10
C GLN A 44 -5.70 -17.03 -5.64
N GLU A 45 -4.58 -16.38 -5.97
CA GLU A 45 -3.38 -17.08 -6.44
C GLU A 45 -2.78 -17.97 -5.34
N LEU A 46 -2.66 -17.44 -4.11
CA LEU A 46 -2.10 -18.16 -2.96
C LEU A 46 -2.98 -19.34 -2.54
N GLU A 47 -4.31 -19.21 -2.60
CA GLU A 47 -5.27 -20.30 -2.37
C GLU A 47 -5.08 -21.47 -3.35
N LEU A 48 -4.61 -21.19 -4.57
CA LEU A 48 -4.32 -22.21 -5.59
C LEU A 48 -2.91 -22.82 -5.44
N LEU A 49 -1.93 -22.03 -5.01
CA LEU A 49 -0.52 -22.43 -4.96
C LEU A 49 -0.10 -23.02 -3.61
N GLN A 50 -0.79 -22.69 -2.51
CA GLN A 50 -0.38 -23.02 -1.16
C GLN A 50 -1.49 -23.78 -0.41
N ASP A 51 -1.27 -25.08 -0.20
CA ASP A 51 -2.18 -25.92 0.58
C ASP A 51 -2.36 -25.38 2.00
N GLY A 52 -3.62 -25.12 2.38
CA GLY A 52 -3.98 -24.63 3.72
C GLY A 52 -3.82 -23.13 3.92
N TYR A 53 -3.50 -22.37 2.87
CA TYR A 53 -3.56 -20.91 2.91
C TYR A 53 -4.99 -20.43 3.24
N ARG A 54 -5.07 -19.32 3.99
CA ARG A 54 -6.32 -18.66 4.32
C ARG A 54 -6.14 -17.17 4.16
N SER A 55 -7.04 -16.54 3.40
CA SER A 55 -7.07 -15.08 3.26
C SER A 55 -7.15 -14.41 4.64
N PRO A 56 -6.40 -13.31 4.86
CA PRO A 56 -6.56 -12.47 6.05
C PRO A 56 -7.92 -11.77 6.10
N VAL A 57 -8.59 -11.62 4.95
CA VAL A 57 -9.90 -10.95 4.82
C VAL A 57 -11.01 -11.99 4.97
N PRO A 58 -11.97 -11.81 5.89
CA PRO A 58 -13.12 -12.70 6.03
C PRO A 58 -13.89 -12.83 4.72
N GLU A 59 -14.36 -14.05 4.41
CA GLU A 59 -14.99 -14.39 3.12
C GLU A 59 -16.06 -13.37 2.65
N PRO A 60 -17.03 -12.91 3.47
CA PRO A 60 -18.04 -11.95 3.00
C PRO A 60 -17.47 -10.56 2.63
N LEU A 61 -16.27 -10.25 3.11
CA LEU A 61 -15.60 -8.96 2.96
C LEU A 61 -14.53 -8.97 1.87
N GLN A 62 -14.21 -10.14 1.32
CA GLN A 62 -13.30 -10.30 0.19
C GLN A 62 -13.86 -9.60 -1.04
N TRP A 63 -13.00 -8.92 -1.81
CA TRP A 63 -13.41 -8.11 -2.95
C TRP A 63 -14.29 -8.89 -3.94
N ARG A 64 -13.92 -10.14 -4.25
CA ARG A 64 -14.68 -11.04 -5.12
C ARG A 64 -16.14 -11.26 -4.70
N HIS A 65 -16.50 -11.11 -3.43
CA HIS A 65 -17.84 -11.39 -2.92
C HIS A 65 -18.81 -10.21 -3.04
N TRP A 66 -18.34 -8.97 -2.88
CA TRP A 66 -19.22 -7.79 -2.85
C TRP A 66 -18.99 -6.80 -4.01
N ALA A 67 -17.78 -6.82 -4.58
CA ALA A 67 -17.35 -5.85 -5.58
C ALA A 67 -17.33 -6.42 -7.01
N ALA A 68 -17.09 -7.72 -7.21
CA ALA A 68 -16.86 -8.29 -8.55
C ALA A 68 -18.06 -8.21 -9.50
N ASP A 69 -19.29 -8.39 -9.00
CA ASP A 69 -20.50 -8.27 -9.81
C ASP A 69 -20.73 -6.81 -10.25
N PRO A 70 -20.70 -6.49 -11.56
CA PRO A 70 -20.95 -5.14 -12.06
C PRO A 70 -22.33 -4.57 -11.69
N GLU A 71 -23.31 -5.44 -11.45
CA GLU A 71 -24.69 -5.12 -11.06
C GLU A 71 -24.97 -5.37 -9.56
N GLY A 72 -23.93 -5.65 -8.78
CA GLY A 72 -24.02 -5.92 -7.34
C GLY A 72 -24.38 -4.70 -6.49
N LEU A 73 -24.06 -4.76 -5.19
CA LEU A 73 -24.39 -3.71 -4.19
C LEU A 73 -24.11 -2.30 -4.71
N THR A 74 -25.09 -1.40 -4.64
CA THR A 74 -24.95 -0.01 -5.09
C THR A 74 -25.83 0.93 -4.25
N GLY A 75 -25.71 2.25 -4.47
CA GLY A 75 -26.50 3.25 -3.77
C GLY A 75 -26.29 3.20 -2.25
N GLU A 76 -27.36 3.43 -1.48
CA GLU A 76 -27.26 3.50 -0.02
C GLU A 76 -26.79 2.18 0.59
N ALA A 77 -27.26 1.04 0.09
CA ALA A 77 -26.87 -0.27 0.59
C ALA A 77 -25.35 -0.53 0.48
N LEU A 78 -24.71 -0.02 -0.58
CA LEU A 78 -23.26 -0.10 -0.69
C LEU A 78 -22.57 0.78 0.36
N LEU A 79 -23.06 2.00 0.59
CA LEU A 79 -22.48 2.89 1.60
C LEU A 79 -22.64 2.32 3.01
N GLU A 80 -23.81 1.76 3.33
CA GLU A 80 -24.07 1.09 4.60
C GLU A 80 -23.12 -0.08 4.80
N PHE A 81 -22.97 -0.97 3.81
CA PHE A 81 -22.03 -2.08 3.87
C PHE A 81 -20.59 -1.61 4.11
N ILE A 82 -20.12 -0.61 3.34
CA ILE A 82 -18.75 -0.11 3.47
C ILE A 82 -18.50 0.50 4.87
N ASN A 83 -19.44 1.32 5.33
CA ASN A 83 -19.26 2.10 6.57
C ASN A 83 -19.51 1.29 7.84
N ASN A 84 -20.45 0.34 7.81
CA ASN A 84 -20.94 -0.34 9.01
C ASN A 84 -20.44 -1.79 9.12
N ASP A 85 -20.13 -2.43 7.99
CA ASP A 85 -19.70 -3.84 7.98
C ASP A 85 -18.22 -3.96 7.61
N LEU A 86 -17.83 -3.49 6.42
CA LEU A 86 -16.47 -3.67 5.89
C LEU A 86 -15.42 -2.97 6.74
N PHE A 87 -15.49 -1.66 6.88
CA PHE A 87 -14.45 -0.89 7.58
C PHE A 87 -14.33 -1.29 9.05
N PRO A 88 -15.43 -1.38 9.83
CA PRO A 88 -15.35 -1.82 11.22
C PRO A 88 -14.73 -3.22 11.38
N ALA A 89 -15.16 -4.19 10.56
CA ALA A 89 -14.63 -5.55 10.66
C ALA A 89 -13.13 -5.63 10.31
N LEU A 90 -12.65 -4.86 9.32
CA LEU A 90 -11.24 -4.81 8.96
C LEU A 90 -10.38 -4.11 10.03
N LYS A 91 -10.91 -3.06 10.68
CA LYS A 91 -10.27 -2.39 11.83
C LYS A 91 -10.15 -3.30 13.05
N GLU A 92 -11.14 -4.16 13.26
CA GLU A 92 -11.19 -5.08 14.40
C GLU A 92 -10.57 -6.45 14.12
N LEU A 93 -9.86 -6.62 12.99
CA LEU A 93 -9.19 -7.89 12.68
C LEU A 93 -8.22 -8.29 13.79
N SER A 94 -8.66 -9.24 14.61
CA SER A 94 -7.84 -9.91 15.61
C SER A 94 -6.92 -10.91 14.91
N GLY A 95 -5.66 -10.96 15.32
CA GLY A 95 -4.67 -11.86 14.77
C GLY A 95 -3.46 -11.97 15.70
N SER A 96 -2.84 -13.15 15.74
CA SER A 96 -1.58 -13.31 16.46
C SER A 96 -0.48 -12.47 15.79
N SER A 97 0.54 -12.05 16.54
CA SER A 97 1.70 -11.31 16.00
C SER A 97 2.44 -12.03 14.87
N GLN A 98 2.14 -13.32 14.63
CA GLN A 98 2.72 -14.18 13.61
C GLN A 98 2.02 -14.08 12.25
N ASP A 99 0.82 -13.51 12.17
CA ASP A 99 0.08 -13.33 10.91
C ASP A 99 0.37 -11.94 10.30
N GLY A 100 1.42 -11.88 9.47
CA GLY A 100 1.91 -10.65 8.84
C GLY A 100 0.86 -9.94 7.99
N ARG A 101 0.26 -10.66 7.03
CA ARG A 101 -0.74 -10.10 6.10
C ARG A 101 -1.99 -9.61 6.83
N ARG A 102 -2.48 -10.34 7.84
CA ARG A 102 -3.67 -9.91 8.59
C ARG A 102 -3.42 -8.65 9.41
N ARG A 103 -2.23 -8.51 10.00
CA ARG A 103 -1.82 -7.27 10.65
C ARG A 103 -1.78 -6.10 9.65
N VAL A 104 -1.24 -6.31 8.45
CA VAL A 104 -1.19 -5.27 7.41
C VAL A 104 -2.60 -4.80 7.04
N VAL A 105 -3.54 -5.71 6.83
CA VAL A 105 -4.94 -5.34 6.55
C VAL A 105 -5.50 -4.45 7.67
N ARG A 106 -5.27 -4.84 8.93
CA ARG A 106 -5.72 -4.02 10.06
C ARG A 106 -5.06 -2.63 10.07
N GLU A 107 -3.73 -2.56 9.95
CA GLU A 107 -2.97 -1.30 9.96
C GLU A 107 -3.41 -0.37 8.82
N VAL A 108 -3.67 -0.91 7.62
CA VAL A 108 -4.20 -0.14 6.48
C VAL A 108 -5.59 0.44 6.76
N PHE A 109 -6.42 -0.26 7.53
CA PHE A 109 -7.79 0.17 7.82
C PHE A 109 -7.96 0.94 9.14
N GLU A 110 -7.02 0.87 10.08
CA GLU A 110 -7.09 1.45 11.44
C GLU A 110 -7.68 2.87 11.45
N ASP A 111 -7.05 3.79 10.72
CA ASP A 111 -7.50 5.18 10.57
C ASP A 111 -8.11 5.48 9.18
N ALA A 112 -8.53 4.44 8.45
CA ALA A 112 -9.21 4.63 7.17
C ALA A 112 -10.67 5.08 7.36
N TYR A 113 -11.11 5.98 6.47
CA TYR A 113 -12.49 6.46 6.41
C TYR A 113 -12.97 6.43 4.95
N ASN A 114 -14.25 6.13 4.76
CA ASN A 114 -14.92 6.33 3.49
C ASN A 114 -15.45 7.77 3.40
N TYR A 115 -14.94 8.52 2.44
CA TYR A 115 -15.36 9.90 2.19
C TYR A 115 -16.46 10.00 1.13
N MET A 116 -16.60 9.02 0.24
CA MET A 116 -17.61 9.07 -0.83
C MET A 116 -19.02 9.03 -0.24
N LYS A 117 -19.91 9.89 -0.77
CA LYS A 117 -21.31 10.00 -0.35
C LYS A 117 -22.31 9.47 -1.38
N SER A 118 -21.84 9.08 -2.56
CA SER A 118 -22.68 8.43 -3.57
C SER A 118 -22.25 7.00 -3.80
N GLY A 119 -23.04 6.04 -3.30
CA GLY A 119 -22.81 4.62 -3.59
C GLY A 119 -22.92 4.28 -5.08
N GLN A 120 -23.68 5.07 -5.86
CA GLN A 120 -23.75 4.92 -7.32
C GLN A 120 -22.45 5.32 -8.02
N LEU A 121 -21.81 6.42 -7.58
CA LEU A 121 -20.49 6.81 -8.08
C LEU A 121 -19.42 5.83 -7.60
N MET A 122 -19.50 5.38 -6.35
CA MET A 122 -18.59 4.36 -5.80
C MET A 122 -18.66 3.06 -6.60
N ARG A 123 -19.86 2.56 -6.93
CA ARG A 123 -20.04 1.39 -7.80
C ARG A 123 -19.41 1.61 -9.18
N GLN A 124 -19.54 2.80 -9.77
CA GLN A 124 -18.85 3.09 -11.04
C GLN A 124 -17.32 3.04 -10.90
N VAL A 125 -16.77 3.53 -9.79
CA VAL A 125 -15.33 3.42 -9.50
C VAL A 125 -14.92 1.95 -9.35
N ILE A 126 -15.63 1.18 -8.52
CA ILE A 126 -15.39 -0.26 -8.32
C ILE A 126 -15.39 -1.02 -9.66
N ASN A 127 -16.39 -0.78 -10.51
CA ASN A 127 -16.48 -1.44 -11.80
C ASN A 127 -15.31 -1.08 -12.74
N LYS A 128 -14.70 0.10 -12.58
CA LYS A 128 -13.48 0.47 -13.32
C LYS A 128 -12.23 -0.21 -12.74
N ILE A 129 -12.17 -0.39 -11.42
CA ILE A 129 -11.10 -1.13 -10.75
C ILE A 129 -11.14 -2.61 -11.14
N ASN A 130 -12.33 -3.21 -11.23
CA ASN A 130 -12.53 -4.61 -11.66
C ASN A 130 -12.03 -4.90 -13.08
N ALA A 131 -11.88 -3.88 -13.92
CA ALA A 131 -11.37 -4.03 -15.27
C ALA A 131 -9.84 -4.18 -15.33
N VAL A 132 -9.16 -4.18 -14.18
CA VAL A 132 -7.71 -4.40 -14.04
C VAL A 132 -7.50 -5.75 -13.35
N ASP A 133 -6.70 -6.60 -13.98
CA ASP A 133 -6.25 -7.86 -13.43
C ASP A 133 -4.83 -7.68 -12.84
N PHE A 134 -4.72 -7.73 -11.51
CA PHE A 134 -3.42 -7.52 -10.85
C PHE A 134 -2.54 -8.79 -10.80
N ASN A 135 -3.07 -9.93 -11.25
CA ASN A 135 -2.31 -11.17 -11.42
C ASN A 135 -1.60 -11.20 -12.79
N ASP A 136 -2.03 -10.38 -13.76
CA ASP A 136 -1.28 -10.18 -14.99
C ASP A 136 -0.07 -9.27 -14.73
N LEU A 137 1.14 -9.78 -14.99
CA LEU A 137 2.39 -9.05 -14.78
C LEU A 137 2.43 -7.72 -15.54
N SER A 138 1.94 -7.70 -16.79
CA SER A 138 1.99 -6.50 -17.63
C SER A 138 1.01 -5.43 -17.15
N GLU A 139 -0.18 -5.83 -16.73
CA GLU A 139 -1.16 -4.92 -16.15
C GLU A 139 -0.69 -4.40 -14.79
N ARG A 140 -0.08 -5.24 -13.95
CA ARG A 140 0.47 -4.84 -12.65
C ARG A 140 1.62 -3.85 -12.78
N GLU A 141 2.57 -4.09 -13.70
CA GLU A 141 3.65 -3.15 -13.99
C GLU A 141 3.10 -1.82 -14.51
N HIS A 142 2.15 -1.88 -15.46
CA HIS A 142 1.55 -0.68 -16.03
C HIS A 142 0.75 0.12 -14.99
N PHE A 143 0.06 -0.57 -14.08
CA PHE A 143 -0.61 0.06 -12.96
C PHE A 143 0.38 0.66 -11.96
N GLY A 144 1.50 -0.01 -11.67
CA GLY A 144 2.57 0.51 -10.83
C GLY A 144 3.09 1.85 -11.33
N ASP A 145 3.34 1.99 -12.63
CA ASP A 145 3.76 3.27 -13.25
C ASP A 145 2.71 4.38 -13.04
N ILE A 146 1.43 4.03 -13.13
CA ILE A 146 0.35 4.99 -12.95
C ILE A 146 0.16 5.34 -11.47
N TYR A 147 0.31 4.36 -10.59
CA TYR A 147 0.31 4.57 -9.16
C TYR A 147 1.43 5.55 -8.77
N GLU A 148 2.62 5.40 -9.33
CA GLU A 148 3.72 6.36 -9.16
C GLU A 148 3.39 7.75 -9.70
N GLN A 149 2.64 7.84 -10.81
CA GLN A 149 2.12 9.12 -11.28
C GLN A 149 1.13 9.74 -10.27
N ILE A 150 0.22 8.95 -9.70
CA ILE A 150 -0.72 9.40 -8.65
C ILE A 150 0.05 9.93 -7.43
N LEU A 151 1.10 9.22 -6.99
CA LEU A 151 1.95 9.66 -5.89
C LEU A 151 2.65 10.99 -6.18
N ASN A 152 3.15 11.17 -7.40
CA ASN A 152 3.79 12.41 -7.83
C ASN A 152 2.78 13.58 -7.93
N ASP A 153 1.56 13.31 -8.40
CA ASP A 153 0.49 14.31 -8.42
C ASP A 153 0.10 14.70 -6.98
N LEU A 154 0.10 13.75 -6.03
CA LEU A 154 -0.10 14.02 -4.60
C LEU A 154 1.01 14.91 -4.02
N GLN A 155 2.27 14.69 -4.40
CA GLN A 155 3.37 15.59 -4.01
C GLN A 155 3.11 17.03 -4.46
N SER A 156 2.56 17.20 -5.67
CA SER A 156 2.27 18.50 -6.27
C SER A 156 1.03 19.17 -5.66
N ALA A 157 0.15 18.40 -5.01
CA ALA A 157 -1.08 18.86 -4.38
C ALA A 157 -0.85 19.38 -2.94
N GLY A 158 -0.18 20.52 -2.81
CA GLY A 158 -0.09 21.28 -1.55
C GLY A 158 0.81 20.64 -0.49
N ASN A 159 0.38 20.63 0.78
CA ASN A 159 1.16 20.16 1.94
C ASN A 159 1.42 18.64 1.95
N ALA A 160 0.92 17.88 0.96
CA ALA A 160 1.18 16.46 0.84
C ALA A 160 2.58 16.12 0.27
N GLY A 161 3.33 17.13 -0.18
CA GLY A 161 4.74 16.99 -0.58
C GLY A 161 5.69 16.57 0.55
N GLU A 162 5.24 16.58 1.81
CA GLU A 162 6.02 16.15 2.98
C GLU A 162 6.40 14.66 2.95
N TYR A 163 5.70 13.81 2.18
CA TYR A 163 5.84 12.34 2.27
C TYR A 163 6.43 11.68 1.02
N TYR A 164 6.80 12.48 0.02
CA TYR A 164 7.30 11.99 -1.25
C TYR A 164 8.70 12.52 -1.52
N THR A 165 9.62 11.60 -1.77
CA THR A 165 10.97 11.93 -2.23
C THR A 165 11.05 11.73 -3.74
N PRO A 166 11.50 12.73 -4.53
CA PRO A 166 11.60 12.60 -5.98
C PRO A 166 12.36 11.35 -6.43
N ARG A 167 11.81 10.62 -7.42
CA ARG A 167 12.36 9.33 -7.88
C ARG A 167 13.79 9.40 -8.38
N ALA A 168 14.19 10.54 -8.94
CA ALA A 168 15.58 10.77 -9.34
C ALA A 168 16.54 10.70 -8.14
N VAL A 169 16.12 11.21 -6.97
CA VAL A 169 16.93 11.19 -5.74
C VAL A 169 16.95 9.78 -5.14
N THR A 170 15.78 9.14 -4.98
CA THR A 170 15.71 7.79 -4.40
C THR A 170 16.46 6.76 -5.26
N ALA A 171 16.34 6.86 -6.59
CA ALA A 171 17.08 6.00 -7.52
C ALA A 171 18.59 6.27 -7.47
N PHE A 172 19.01 7.54 -7.48
CA PHE A 172 20.42 7.89 -7.36
C PHE A 172 21.05 7.33 -6.07
N MET A 173 20.37 7.49 -4.94
CA MET A 173 20.86 6.98 -3.65
C MET A 173 20.90 5.46 -3.63
N ALA A 174 19.85 4.77 -4.10
CA ALA A 174 19.85 3.31 -4.20
C ALA A 174 21.00 2.80 -5.10
N ASP A 175 21.21 3.44 -6.25
CA ASP A 175 22.29 3.09 -7.17
C ASP A 175 23.68 3.30 -6.58
N ARG A 176 23.83 4.25 -5.64
CA ARG A 176 25.12 4.55 -5.00
C ARG A 176 25.41 3.71 -3.77
N ILE A 177 24.37 3.36 -3.03
CA ILE A 177 24.48 2.41 -1.92
C ILE A 177 24.68 0.98 -2.44
N ASP A 178 24.12 0.63 -3.60
CA ASP A 178 24.25 -0.69 -4.23
C ASP A 178 23.79 -1.84 -3.30
N PRO A 179 22.54 -1.80 -2.77
CA PRO A 179 22.04 -2.80 -1.83
C PRO A 179 21.97 -4.18 -2.48
N LYS A 180 22.26 -5.22 -1.69
CA LYS A 180 22.26 -6.62 -2.13
C LYS A 180 21.24 -7.47 -1.36
N PRO A 181 20.69 -8.53 -1.99
CA PRO A 181 19.79 -9.45 -1.30
C PRO A 181 20.40 -10.03 -0.03
N GLY A 182 19.73 -9.84 1.11
CA GLY A 182 20.17 -10.30 2.43
C GLY A 182 20.81 -9.22 3.30
N GLU A 183 21.20 -8.06 2.75
CA GLU A 183 21.59 -6.90 3.55
C GLU A 183 20.35 -6.23 4.13
N ILE A 184 20.31 -6.06 5.44
CA ILE A 184 19.18 -5.49 6.14
C ILE A 184 19.10 -3.98 5.83
N LEU A 185 18.09 -3.59 5.06
CA LEU A 185 17.82 -2.20 4.70
C LEU A 185 16.66 -1.67 5.54
N PHE A 186 16.87 -0.50 6.15
CA PHE A 186 15.87 0.17 6.95
C PHE A 186 15.57 1.59 6.45
N ASP A 187 14.29 1.89 6.30
CA ASP A 187 13.77 3.25 6.12
C ASP A 187 12.84 3.63 7.30
N PRO A 188 13.33 4.37 8.31
CA PRO A 188 12.55 4.79 9.47
C PRO A 188 11.45 5.84 9.18
N ALA A 189 11.43 6.42 7.97
CA ALA A 189 10.47 7.46 7.60
C ALA A 189 10.08 7.24 6.13
N CYS A 190 9.50 6.08 5.85
CA CYS A 190 9.45 5.56 4.50
C CYS A 190 8.47 6.28 3.56
N GLY A 191 7.57 7.12 4.08
CA GLY A 191 6.60 7.86 3.30
C GLY A 191 5.80 6.89 2.42
N THR A 192 5.79 7.13 1.11
CA THR A 192 5.10 6.27 0.13
C THR A 192 5.95 5.08 -0.36
N GLY A 193 7.01 4.71 0.36
CA GLY A 193 7.91 3.60 0.04
C GLY A 193 8.98 3.95 -0.99
N GLY A 194 9.40 5.21 -1.03
CA GLY A 194 10.21 5.77 -2.10
C GLY A 194 11.54 5.05 -2.36
N PHE A 195 12.32 4.93 -1.29
CA PHE A 195 13.60 4.25 -1.27
C PHE A 195 13.44 2.73 -1.42
N LEU A 196 12.43 2.16 -0.78
CA LEU A 196 12.16 0.72 -0.79
C LEU A 196 11.93 0.20 -2.22
N THR A 197 11.07 0.85 -3.01
CA THR A 197 10.82 0.41 -4.39
C THR A 197 12.04 0.59 -5.29
N CYS A 198 12.86 1.61 -5.06
CA CYS A 198 14.10 1.81 -5.81
C CYS A 198 15.15 0.76 -5.44
N ALA A 199 15.28 0.41 -4.17
CA ALA A 199 16.17 -0.64 -3.71
C ALA A 199 15.75 -2.03 -4.23
N LEU A 200 14.44 -2.35 -4.18
CA LEU A 200 13.88 -3.57 -4.77
C LEU A 200 14.22 -3.68 -6.26
N ARG A 201 13.94 -2.62 -7.03
CA ARG A 201 14.22 -2.58 -8.46
C ARG A 201 15.71 -2.70 -8.78
N HIS A 202 16.56 -2.03 -7.99
CA HIS A 202 18.00 -2.13 -8.10
C HIS A 202 18.47 -3.58 -7.86
N MET A 203 18.10 -4.18 -6.73
CA MET A 203 18.43 -5.56 -6.39
C MET A 203 17.94 -6.55 -7.45
N ARG A 204 16.70 -6.41 -7.93
CA ARG A 204 16.15 -7.27 -8.98
C ARG A 204 16.92 -7.20 -10.29
N LYS A 205 17.28 -5.98 -10.71
CA LYS A 205 18.03 -5.75 -11.95
C LYS A 205 19.43 -6.36 -11.89
N HIS A 206 20.13 -6.19 -10.77
CA HIS A 206 21.56 -6.48 -10.68
C HIS A 206 21.86 -7.85 -10.04
N TYR A 207 21.11 -8.27 -9.03
CA TYR A 207 21.51 -9.35 -8.12
C TYR A 207 20.53 -10.51 -8.02
N VAL A 208 19.22 -10.28 -8.13
CA VAL A 208 18.23 -11.37 -8.09
C VAL A 208 18.30 -12.18 -9.38
N LYS A 209 18.57 -13.49 -9.27
CA LYS A 209 18.55 -14.44 -10.39
C LYS A 209 17.71 -15.68 -10.09
N THR A 210 17.39 -15.92 -8.83
CA THR A 210 16.64 -17.09 -8.37
C THR A 210 15.52 -16.70 -7.41
N PRO A 211 14.50 -17.55 -7.22
CA PRO A 211 13.47 -17.34 -6.19
C PRO A 211 14.05 -17.19 -4.77
N ALA A 212 15.18 -17.85 -4.48
CA ALA A 212 15.86 -17.73 -3.20
C ALA A 212 16.55 -16.36 -3.01
N ASP A 213 16.94 -15.68 -4.08
CA ASP A 213 17.43 -14.30 -4.00
C ASP A 213 16.27 -13.34 -3.74
N GLU A 214 15.12 -13.56 -4.39
CA GLU A 214 13.90 -12.77 -4.20
C GLU A 214 13.42 -12.83 -2.75
N GLN A 215 13.37 -14.04 -2.17
CA GLN A 215 13.04 -14.24 -0.75
C GLN A 215 14.04 -13.53 0.17
N ARG A 216 15.35 -13.66 -0.08
CA ARG A 216 16.38 -12.98 0.73
C ARG A 216 16.25 -11.47 0.68
N MET A 217 15.94 -10.91 -0.49
CA MET A 217 15.67 -9.49 -0.66
C MET A 217 14.43 -9.06 0.12
N ALA A 218 13.29 -9.75 -0.04
CA ALA A 218 12.04 -9.40 0.61
C ALA A 218 12.14 -9.46 2.15
N HIS A 219 12.81 -10.48 2.70
CA HIS A 219 13.00 -10.64 4.15
C HIS A 219 13.99 -9.65 4.78
N ALA A 220 14.79 -8.94 3.98
CA ALA A 220 15.80 -8.01 4.47
C ALA A 220 15.32 -6.55 4.56
N LEU A 221 14.06 -6.28 4.20
CA LEU A 221 13.49 -4.93 4.29
C LEU A 221 12.88 -4.67 5.66
N ARG A 222 13.04 -3.44 6.14
CA ARG A 222 12.39 -2.90 7.33
C ARG A 222 11.95 -1.49 7.02
N ALA A 223 10.77 -1.10 7.49
CA ALA A 223 10.29 0.26 7.30
C ALA A 223 9.33 0.70 8.39
N THR A 224 9.25 2.01 8.60
CA THR A 224 8.28 2.61 9.51
C THR A 224 7.72 3.88 8.90
N GLU A 225 6.41 4.08 9.06
CA GLU A 225 5.72 5.31 8.70
C GLU A 225 4.68 5.60 9.76
N LYS A 226 4.64 6.85 10.21
CA LYS A 226 3.80 7.30 11.33
C LYS A 226 2.41 7.72 10.89
N LYS A 227 2.27 8.27 9.67
CA LYS A 227 0.99 8.78 9.17
C LYS A 227 0.26 7.71 8.36
N GLN A 228 -1.03 7.55 8.63
CA GLN A 228 -1.90 6.55 8.00
C GLN A 228 -1.85 6.57 6.47
N LEU A 229 -2.04 7.74 5.85
CA LEU A 229 -2.14 7.82 4.39
C LEU A 229 -0.82 7.41 3.71
N PRO A 230 0.35 7.98 4.06
CA PRO A 230 1.62 7.49 3.54
C PRO A 230 1.89 6.00 3.81
N HIS A 231 1.54 5.48 5.00
CA HIS A 231 1.69 4.06 5.32
C HIS A 231 0.87 3.17 4.37
N MET A 232 -0.42 3.45 4.22
CA MET A 232 -1.30 2.77 3.28
C MET A 232 -0.72 2.85 1.86
N LEU A 233 -0.24 4.03 1.45
CA LEU A 233 0.35 4.23 0.14
C LEU A 233 1.59 3.37 -0.07
N CYS A 234 2.46 3.25 0.94
CA CYS A 234 3.66 2.42 0.92
C CYS A 234 3.31 0.94 0.82
N VAL A 235 2.39 0.45 1.67
CA VAL A 235 1.96 -0.95 1.67
C VAL A 235 1.41 -1.35 0.29
N THR A 236 0.49 -0.55 -0.27
CA THR A 236 -0.04 -0.78 -1.62
C THR A 236 1.08 -0.76 -2.67
N ASN A 237 2.06 0.16 -2.53
CA ASN A 237 3.20 0.23 -3.44
C ASN A 237 4.06 -1.05 -3.39
N MET A 238 4.29 -1.60 -2.19
CA MET A 238 5.03 -2.85 -2.00
C MET A 238 4.31 -4.03 -2.69
N LEU A 239 2.99 -4.14 -2.52
CA LEU A 239 2.18 -5.18 -3.17
C LEU A 239 2.27 -5.08 -4.71
N LEU A 240 2.13 -3.87 -5.27
CA LEU A 240 2.30 -3.61 -6.71
C LEU A 240 3.70 -3.95 -7.22
N HIS A 241 4.70 -3.82 -6.36
CA HIS A 241 6.07 -4.21 -6.65
C HIS A 241 6.35 -5.68 -6.26
N GLY A 242 5.34 -6.52 -6.02
CA GLY A 242 5.52 -7.97 -5.89
C GLY A 242 6.12 -8.42 -4.57
N VAL A 243 5.90 -7.62 -3.54
CA VAL A 243 6.14 -8.03 -2.17
C VAL A 243 4.83 -8.62 -1.66
N ASP A 244 4.75 -9.94 -1.55
CA ASP A 244 3.52 -10.62 -1.12
C ASP A 244 3.22 -10.36 0.37
N ASP A 245 4.24 -10.23 1.21
CA ASP A 245 4.07 -9.87 2.61
C ASP A 245 4.75 -8.53 2.93
N PRO A 246 4.03 -7.40 2.81
CA PRO A 246 4.58 -6.08 3.13
C PRO A 246 4.58 -5.78 4.64
N SER A 247 4.42 -6.79 5.51
CA SER A 247 4.27 -6.59 6.96
C SER A 247 5.52 -6.11 7.70
N PHE A 248 6.64 -5.94 6.98
CA PHE A 248 7.81 -5.21 7.43
C PHE A 248 7.62 -3.69 7.46
N VAL A 249 6.59 -3.16 6.78
CA VAL A 249 6.20 -1.73 6.83
C VAL A 249 5.31 -1.52 8.04
N ARG A 250 5.86 -0.94 9.11
CA ARG A 250 5.14 -0.69 10.36
C ARG A 250 4.41 0.64 10.34
N HIS A 251 3.13 0.66 10.70
CA HIS A 251 2.42 1.88 11.09
C HIS A 251 2.78 2.21 12.54
N ASP A 252 3.84 2.99 12.75
CA ASP A 252 4.37 3.26 14.10
C ASP A 252 5.19 4.56 14.13
N ASN A 253 5.49 5.04 15.33
CA ASN A 253 6.43 6.13 15.56
C ASN A 253 7.82 5.57 15.85
N THR A 254 8.76 5.71 14.91
CA THR A 254 10.15 5.28 15.11
C THR A 254 10.83 5.91 16.33
N LEU A 255 10.39 7.10 16.75
CA LEU A 255 10.94 7.82 17.89
C LEU A 255 10.29 7.44 19.23
N ALA A 256 9.24 6.60 19.25
CA ALA A 256 8.56 6.19 20.48
C ALA A 256 9.42 5.27 21.37
N ARG A 257 10.38 4.55 20.78
CA ARG A 257 11.28 3.66 21.52
C ARG A 257 12.51 4.44 22.03
N PRO A 258 12.84 4.40 23.33
CA PRO A 258 13.98 5.13 23.86
C PRO A 258 15.31 4.56 23.32
N TYR A 259 16.25 5.45 22.98
CA TYR A 259 17.53 5.09 22.37
C TYR A 259 18.30 4.00 23.14
N ILE A 260 18.26 4.05 24.48
CA ILE A 260 18.95 3.09 25.35
C ILE A 260 18.42 1.65 25.25
N SER A 261 17.23 1.47 24.68
CA SER A 261 16.63 0.15 24.53
C SER A 261 17.10 -0.56 23.27
N TYR A 262 17.72 0.14 22.30
CA TYR A 262 18.26 -0.47 21.09
C TYR A 262 19.53 -1.27 21.40
N SER A 263 19.61 -2.45 20.82
CA SER A 263 20.67 -3.44 21.04
C SER A 263 21.37 -3.81 19.74
N GLN A 264 22.36 -4.71 19.80
CA GLN A 264 23.06 -5.17 18.58
C GLN A 264 22.12 -5.88 17.59
N SER A 265 21.07 -6.56 18.07
CA SER A 265 20.11 -7.23 17.18
C SER A 265 19.19 -6.27 16.42
N ASP A 266 19.11 -5.00 16.86
CA ASP A 266 18.33 -3.97 16.18
C ASP A 266 19.13 -3.29 15.05
N ARG A 267 20.44 -3.56 14.93
CA ARG A 267 21.29 -2.98 13.89
C ARG A 267 20.91 -3.49 12.51
N VAL A 268 21.22 -2.67 11.52
CA VAL A 268 20.94 -2.89 10.11
C VAL A 268 22.19 -2.58 9.29
N ASP A 269 22.28 -3.13 8.10
CA ASP A 269 23.43 -2.95 7.22
C ASP A 269 23.34 -1.60 6.48
N ILE A 270 22.11 -1.21 6.10
CA ILE A 270 21.83 -0.06 5.26
C ILE A 270 20.70 0.77 5.86
N VAL A 271 20.88 2.09 5.88
CA VAL A 271 19.79 3.05 6.11
C VAL A 271 19.64 3.92 4.87
N LEU A 272 18.46 3.89 4.26
CA LEU A 272 18.09 4.72 3.11
C LEU A 272 16.78 5.42 3.46
N THR A 273 16.83 6.72 3.70
CA THR A 273 15.69 7.45 4.27
C THR A 273 15.77 8.95 4.00
N ASN A 274 14.62 9.60 4.00
CA ASN A 274 14.48 11.06 3.97
C ASN A 274 13.57 11.49 5.13
N PRO A 275 14.14 11.70 6.33
CA PRO A 275 13.36 12.05 7.52
C PRO A 275 12.68 13.42 7.35
N PRO A 276 11.61 13.69 8.11
CA PRO A 276 10.94 15.00 8.09
C PRO A 276 11.93 16.14 8.37
N PHE A 277 11.93 17.18 7.54
CA PHE A 277 12.78 18.37 7.73
C PHE A 277 12.34 19.27 8.89
N GLY A 278 11.08 19.15 9.29
CA GLY A 278 10.49 19.86 10.42
C GLY A 278 9.32 19.06 11.00
N GLY A 279 8.84 19.48 12.17
CA GLY A 279 7.81 18.78 12.92
C GLY A 279 8.06 18.88 14.42
N ARG A 280 7.08 18.45 15.21
CA ARG A 280 7.23 18.26 16.65
C ARG A 280 6.74 16.86 16.98
N GLU A 281 7.43 16.22 17.91
CA GLU A 281 6.94 15.01 18.55
C GLU A 281 6.21 15.39 19.83
N GLU A 282 5.27 14.53 20.25
CA GLU A 282 4.71 14.65 21.59
C GLU A 282 5.79 14.33 22.62
N ASP A 283 5.76 15.03 23.76
CA ASP A 283 6.67 14.71 24.86
C ASP A 283 6.28 13.32 25.41
N GLY A 284 7.22 12.37 25.33
CA GLY A 284 7.07 11.01 25.83
C GLY A 284 7.29 10.85 27.33
#